data_AF-A0A6J7USS4-F1
#
_entry.id   AF-A0A6J7USS4-F1
#
_cell.length_a   1.000
_cell.length_b   1.000
_cell.length_c   1.000
_cell.angle_alpha   90.00
_cell.angle_beta   90.00
_cell.angle_gamma   90.00
#
_symmetry.space_group_name_H-M   'P 1'
#
loop_
_entity.id
_entity.type
_entity.pdbx_description
1 polymer ?
#
loop_
_entity_poly.entity_id
_entity_poly.type
_entity_poly.pdbx_seq_one_letter_code
_entity_poly.pdbx_strand_id
1 'polypeptide(L)'
;MLFTLCSALVAVGSCSLLLSTRFAGLIPSYAQRVLLFGLLLLIPRLTEVHLALNSTLWWCGVALLLTSLAGDPTTRLGSSAELLAVPLLVLSGLAGLVLAPVMAFRVLRTRSVHSKILLGIWYGTALVQLCVYLTQDRKNGSVPIGTPLIRAGFEKVFGSLLLGAGSVDNRWSQGVPALILIIVVLSASAWAVIVFTGLRWEFSAAILYTAAASVAAGFLALGPSAAALPDRYTVLPIAAVLIGLVAARPKPKALSILRVALLILIVVMRCTDFVVPARPDTHWSRSAACLALPANTCVIPLNPQGWTLTLPAGMR
;
A
#
# COMPACT_ATOMS: atom_id res chain seq x y z
N MET A 1 -12.50 -10.69 -16.17
CA MET A 1 -13.65 -10.21 -15.36
C MET A 1 -13.61 -10.76 -13.93
N LEU A 2 -13.59 -12.08 -13.72
CA LEU A 2 -13.53 -12.71 -12.37
C LEU A 2 -12.38 -12.17 -11.51
N PHE A 3 -11.16 -12.12 -12.07
CA PHE A 3 -9.97 -11.67 -11.36
C PHE A 3 -10.03 -10.22 -10.89
N THR A 4 -10.50 -9.30 -11.74
CA THR A 4 -10.75 -7.90 -11.39
C THR A 4 -11.75 -7.77 -10.25
N LEU A 5 -12.81 -8.57 -10.29
CA LEU A 5 -13.82 -8.62 -9.24
C LEU A 5 -13.23 -9.14 -7.93
N CYS A 6 -12.44 -10.22 -7.96
CA CYS A 6 -11.74 -10.74 -6.77
C CYS A 6 -10.79 -9.70 -6.15
N SER A 7 -9.95 -9.04 -6.93
CA SER A 7 -9.04 -8.02 -6.39
C SER A 7 -9.77 -6.79 -5.85
N ALA A 8 -10.89 -6.38 -6.47
CA ALA A 8 -11.75 -5.34 -5.92
C ALA A 8 -12.37 -5.77 -4.57
N LEU A 9 -12.85 -7.01 -4.47
CA LEU A 9 -13.35 -7.57 -3.21
C LEU A 9 -12.26 -7.64 -2.14
N VAL A 10 -11.02 -7.97 -2.49
CA VAL A 10 -9.91 -7.95 -1.54
C VAL A 10 -9.60 -6.53 -1.09
N ALA A 11 -9.57 -5.54 -1.98
CA ALA A 11 -9.34 -4.14 -1.60
C ALA A 11 -10.44 -3.62 -0.66
N VAL A 12 -11.71 -3.86 -1.00
CA VAL A 12 -12.87 -3.51 -0.19
C VAL A 12 -12.85 -4.24 1.15
N GLY A 13 -12.63 -5.56 1.14
CA GLY A 13 -12.54 -6.40 2.33
C GLY A 13 -11.40 -5.95 3.25
N SER A 14 -10.24 -5.62 2.68
CA SER A 14 -9.08 -5.10 3.43
C SER A 14 -9.39 -3.81 4.16
N CYS A 15 -10.17 -2.92 3.53
CA CYS A 15 -10.55 -1.64 4.13
C CYS A 15 -11.78 -1.72 5.05
N SER A 16 -12.59 -2.78 4.95
CA SER A 16 -13.87 -2.92 5.66
C SER A 16 -13.75 -2.84 7.19
N LEU A 17 -12.59 -3.21 7.74
CA LEU A 17 -12.30 -3.10 9.18
C LEU A 17 -12.46 -1.67 9.72
N LEU A 18 -12.27 -0.65 8.88
CA LEU A 18 -12.51 0.76 9.24
C LEU A 18 -13.93 1.02 9.71
N LEU A 19 -14.91 0.31 9.16
CA LEU A 19 -16.32 0.50 9.47
C LEU A 19 -16.70 -0.16 10.80
N SER A 20 -15.83 -0.99 11.37
CA SER A 20 -16.03 -1.64 12.67
C SER A 20 -15.91 -0.66 13.84
N THR A 21 -16.60 -0.98 14.95
CA THR A 21 -16.43 -0.31 16.25
C THR A 21 -15.02 -0.50 16.82
N ARG A 22 -14.29 -1.53 16.38
CA ARG A 22 -12.89 -1.78 16.77
C ARG A 22 -11.96 -0.62 16.42
N PHE A 23 -12.30 0.19 15.42
CA PHE A 23 -11.51 1.35 15.02
C PHE A 23 -11.87 2.64 15.77
N ALA A 24 -12.91 2.61 16.63
CA ALA A 24 -13.38 3.79 17.37
C ALA A 24 -12.32 4.38 18.32
N GLY A 25 -11.36 3.57 18.78
CA GLY A 25 -10.25 4.04 19.59
C GLY A 25 -9.26 4.96 18.85
N LEU A 26 -9.18 4.85 17.52
CA LEU A 26 -8.39 5.75 16.68
C LEU A 26 -9.27 6.83 16.02
N ILE A 27 -10.41 6.44 15.46
CA ILE A 27 -11.37 7.33 14.78
C ILE A 27 -12.77 7.13 15.38
N PRO A 28 -13.15 7.89 16.42
CA PRO A 28 -14.46 7.76 17.06
C PRO A 28 -15.65 8.00 16.12
N SER A 29 -15.56 9.01 15.26
CA SER A 29 -16.66 9.39 14.36
C SER A 29 -16.85 8.36 13.26
N TYR A 30 -18.08 7.83 13.11
CA TYR A 30 -18.42 6.92 12.02
C TYR A 30 -18.32 7.60 10.65
N ALA A 31 -18.74 8.85 10.54
CA ALA A 31 -18.63 9.62 9.30
C ALA A 31 -17.16 9.78 8.85
N GLN A 32 -16.23 10.00 9.79
CA GLN A 32 -14.79 10.04 9.48
C GLN A 32 -14.25 8.67 9.05
N ARG A 33 -14.75 7.58 9.63
CA ARG A 33 -14.41 6.21 9.21
C ARG A 33 -14.90 5.90 7.80
N VAL A 34 -16.12 6.31 7.45
CA VAL A 34 -16.67 6.19 6.09
C VAL A 34 -15.89 7.04 5.09
N LEU A 35 -15.55 8.28 5.45
CA LEU A 35 -14.69 9.15 4.63
C LEU A 35 -13.34 8.49 4.37
N LEU A 36 -12.67 7.98 5.40
CA LEU A 36 -11.39 7.30 5.24
C LEU A 36 -11.53 6.02 4.40
N PHE A 37 -12.58 5.24 4.59
CA PHE A 37 -12.88 4.07 3.77
C PHE A 37 -12.99 4.45 2.29
N GLY A 38 -13.77 5.49 1.97
CA GLY A 38 -13.87 6.02 0.61
C GLY A 38 -12.52 6.51 0.07
N LEU A 39 -11.78 7.29 0.85
CA LEU A 39 -10.45 7.78 0.47
C LEU A 39 -9.44 6.67 0.21
N LEU A 40 -9.47 5.58 0.99
CA LEU A 40 -8.61 4.43 0.76
C LEU A 40 -9.00 3.73 -0.54
N LEU A 41 -10.28 3.54 -0.84
CA LEU A 41 -10.72 2.97 -2.12
C LEU A 41 -10.35 3.85 -3.33
N LEU A 42 -10.15 5.15 -3.10
CA LEU A 42 -9.66 6.11 -4.09
C LEU A 42 -8.13 6.24 -4.13
N ILE A 43 -7.36 5.40 -3.41
CA ILE A 43 -5.89 5.35 -3.53
C ILE A 43 -5.51 5.22 -5.01
N PRO A 44 -4.48 5.95 -5.47
CA PRO A 44 -4.26 6.25 -6.87
C PRO A 44 -4.18 5.02 -7.77
N ARG A 45 -4.62 5.29 -8.99
CA ARG A 45 -4.47 4.52 -10.21
C ARG A 45 -3.23 3.63 -10.19
N LEU A 46 -3.41 2.34 -9.96
CA LEU A 46 -2.40 1.32 -10.26
C LEU A 46 -2.32 1.23 -11.79
N THR A 47 -1.43 2.02 -12.40
CA THR A 47 -1.19 2.00 -13.86
C THR A 47 -0.47 0.72 -14.31
N GLU A 48 0.13 0.00 -13.35
CA GLU A 48 0.77 -1.28 -13.59
C GLU A 48 -0.21 -2.34 -14.05
N VAL A 49 0.28 -3.22 -14.91
CA VAL A 49 -0.56 -4.16 -15.63
C VAL A 49 -0.89 -5.30 -14.73
N HIS A 50 -2.18 -5.59 -14.75
CA HIS A 50 -2.87 -6.41 -13.78
C HIS A 50 -2.92 -5.63 -12.46
N LEU A 51 -4.11 -5.42 -11.90
CA LEU A 51 -4.58 -6.18 -10.73
C LEU A 51 -3.81 -7.48 -10.38
N ALA A 52 -2.51 -7.62 -10.69
CA ALA A 52 -1.70 -8.79 -10.47
C ALA A 52 -1.89 -9.23 -9.02
N LEU A 53 -1.71 -10.52 -8.76
CA LEU A 53 -1.56 -11.01 -7.40
C LEU A 53 -0.66 -10.07 -6.58
N ASN A 54 0.45 -9.62 -7.16
CA ASN A 54 1.36 -8.62 -6.58
C ASN A 54 0.75 -7.28 -6.16
N SER A 55 -0.23 -6.75 -6.90
CA SER A 55 -0.94 -5.52 -6.53
C SER A 55 -1.93 -5.78 -5.39
N THR A 56 -2.53 -6.96 -5.36
CA THR A 56 -3.43 -7.41 -4.29
C THR A 56 -2.67 -7.56 -2.95
N LEU A 57 -1.40 -7.95 -2.99
CA LEU A 57 -0.54 -8.04 -1.79
C LEU A 57 -0.43 -6.73 -1.00
N TRP A 58 -0.46 -5.59 -1.68
CA TRP A 58 -0.37 -4.29 -1.01
C TRP A 58 -1.67 -3.92 -0.28
N TRP A 59 -2.81 -4.37 -0.79
CA TRP A 59 -4.09 -4.29 -0.06
C TRP A 59 -4.11 -5.22 1.15
N CYS A 60 -3.50 -6.41 1.04
CA CYS A 60 -3.26 -7.25 2.22
C CYS A 60 -2.39 -6.50 3.26
N GLY A 61 -1.38 -5.75 2.81
CA GLY A 61 -0.60 -4.85 3.67
C GLY A 61 -1.45 -3.77 4.34
N VAL A 62 -2.42 -3.18 3.63
CA VAL A 62 -3.39 -2.24 4.22
C VAL A 62 -4.26 -2.94 5.27
N ALA A 63 -4.75 -4.15 5.00
CA ALA A 63 -5.50 -4.95 5.97
C ALA A 63 -4.68 -5.22 7.24
N LEU A 64 -3.40 -5.58 7.08
CA LEU A 64 -2.46 -5.79 8.19
C LEU A 64 -2.25 -4.49 8.99
N LEU A 65 -2.02 -3.35 8.33
CA LEU A 65 -1.93 -2.05 8.99
C LEU A 65 -3.20 -1.75 9.79
N LEU A 66 -4.37 -1.85 9.17
CA LEU A 66 -5.65 -1.61 9.83
C LEU A 66 -5.88 -2.56 11.00
N THR A 67 -5.47 -3.82 10.88
CA THR A 67 -5.52 -4.82 11.95
C THR A 67 -4.62 -4.40 13.12
N SER A 68 -3.40 -3.92 12.88
CA SER A 68 -2.51 -3.42 13.94
C SER A 68 -3.06 -2.17 14.65
N LEU A 69 -3.81 -1.33 13.94
CA LEU A 69 -4.41 -0.11 14.48
C LEU A 69 -5.78 -0.34 15.15
N ALA A 70 -6.48 -1.42 14.83
CA ALA A 70 -7.76 -1.78 15.43
C ALA A 70 -7.62 -2.28 16.87
N GLY A 71 -8.67 -2.11 17.69
CA GLY A 71 -8.79 -2.81 18.98
C GLY A 71 -9.04 -4.31 18.78
N ASP A 72 -9.03 -5.08 19.87
CA ASP A 72 -9.26 -6.52 19.80
C ASP A 72 -10.69 -6.88 19.38
N PRO A 73 -10.89 -8.06 18.76
CA PRO A 73 -12.23 -8.55 18.43
C PRO A 73 -13.02 -8.85 19.71
N THR A 74 -14.28 -8.45 19.74
CA THR A 74 -15.20 -8.71 20.86
C THR A 74 -15.93 -10.05 20.73
N THR A 75 -15.95 -10.64 19.53
CA THR A 75 -16.64 -11.90 19.24
C THR A 75 -15.65 -13.04 19.00
N ARG A 76 -16.05 -14.27 19.36
CA ARG A 76 -15.24 -15.47 19.11
C ARG A 76 -14.98 -15.69 17.62
N LEU A 77 -16.00 -15.50 16.78
CA LEU A 77 -15.86 -15.58 15.32
C LEU A 77 -14.85 -14.55 14.80
N GLY A 78 -14.89 -13.31 15.29
CA GLY A 78 -13.91 -12.29 14.91
C GLY A 78 -12.49 -12.64 15.35
N SER A 79 -12.34 -13.18 16.56
CA SER A 79 -11.06 -13.67 17.09
C SER A 79 -10.48 -14.79 16.24
N SER A 80 -11.27 -15.82 15.93
CA SER A 80 -10.84 -16.94 15.10
C SER A 80 -10.54 -16.49 13.66
N ALA A 81 -11.39 -15.65 13.06
CA ALA A 81 -11.16 -15.14 11.72
C ALA A 81 -9.85 -14.34 11.63
N GLU A 82 -9.55 -13.52 12.63
CA GLU A 82 -8.32 -12.74 12.67
C GLU A 82 -7.08 -13.61 12.87
N LEU A 83 -7.14 -14.60 13.75
CA LEU A 83 -6.04 -15.56 13.97
C LEU A 83 -5.75 -16.42 12.74
N LEU A 84 -6.75 -16.68 11.90
CA LEU A 84 -6.59 -17.40 10.64
C LEU A 84 -6.15 -16.49 9.48
N ALA A 85 -6.68 -15.27 9.42
CA ALA A 85 -6.39 -14.34 8.31
C ALA A 85 -4.99 -13.74 8.40
N VAL A 86 -4.54 -13.31 9.58
CA VAL A 86 -3.23 -12.67 9.76
C VAL A 86 -2.06 -13.52 9.24
N PRO A 87 -1.91 -14.82 9.56
CA PRO A 87 -0.79 -15.60 9.03
C PRO A 87 -0.82 -15.69 7.49
N LEU A 88 -2.00 -15.82 6.88
CA LEU A 88 -2.14 -15.83 5.43
C LEU A 88 -1.73 -14.48 4.81
N LEU A 89 -2.16 -13.38 5.40
CA LEU A 89 -1.83 -12.03 4.93
C LEU A 89 -0.34 -11.72 5.09
N VAL A 90 0.29 -12.14 6.20
CA VAL A 90 1.73 -11.93 6.44
C VAL A 90 2.58 -12.74 5.46
N LEU A 91 2.23 -14.02 5.22
CA LEU A 91 2.92 -14.88 4.25
C LEU A 91 2.69 -14.46 2.79
N SER A 92 1.68 -13.63 2.53
CA SER A 92 1.38 -13.19 1.17
C SER A 92 2.43 -12.22 0.62
N GLY A 93 3.15 -11.46 1.46
CA GLY A 93 4.16 -10.53 0.94
C GLY A 93 4.97 -9.76 1.99
N LEU A 94 5.90 -8.93 1.50
CA LEU A 94 6.85 -8.18 2.34
C LEU A 94 6.21 -7.20 3.32
N ALA A 95 4.95 -6.79 3.08
CA ALA A 95 4.25 -5.88 3.98
C ALA A 95 4.14 -6.46 5.40
N GLY A 96 3.93 -7.77 5.55
CA GLY A 96 3.86 -8.41 6.86
C GLY A 96 5.18 -8.34 7.64
N LEU A 97 6.31 -8.54 6.96
CA LEU A 97 7.64 -8.39 7.55
C LEU A 97 7.89 -6.94 7.99
N VAL A 98 7.61 -6.00 7.09
CA VAL A 98 7.86 -4.57 7.31
C VAL A 98 6.96 -4.01 8.41
N LEU A 99 5.72 -4.47 8.51
CA LEU A 99 4.77 -4.03 9.54
C LEU A 99 4.92 -4.75 10.88
N ALA A 100 5.84 -5.70 11.04
CA ALA A 100 5.99 -6.46 12.29
C ALA A 100 6.17 -5.55 13.53
N PRO A 101 6.99 -4.47 13.50
CA PRO A 101 7.09 -3.55 14.63
C PRO A 101 5.79 -2.79 14.92
N VAL A 102 4.95 -2.59 13.90
CA VAL A 102 3.65 -1.92 14.05
C VAL A 102 2.69 -2.77 14.88
N MET A 103 2.72 -4.09 14.71
CA MET A 103 1.94 -5.02 15.52
C MET A 103 2.38 -5.01 17.00
N ALA A 104 3.66 -4.74 17.30
CA ALA A 104 4.13 -4.57 18.67
C ALA A 104 3.44 -3.37 19.36
N PHE A 105 3.24 -2.25 18.66
CA PHE A 105 2.50 -1.11 19.20
C PHE A 105 1.04 -1.46 19.52
N ARG A 106 0.41 -2.38 18.79
CA ARG A 106 -0.92 -2.89 19.16
C ARG A 106 -0.89 -3.56 20.53
N VAL A 107 0.07 -4.45 20.77
CA VAL A 107 0.21 -5.16 22.06
C VAL A 107 0.45 -4.18 23.20
N LEU A 108 1.27 -3.16 22.98
CA LEU A 108 1.52 -2.13 23.99
C LEU A 108 0.25 -1.35 24.36
N ARG A 109 -0.64 -1.12 23.39
CA ARG A 109 -1.91 -0.40 23.56
C ARG A 109 -3.02 -1.26 24.18
N THR A 110 -3.23 -2.48 23.68
CA THR A 110 -4.36 -3.34 24.09
C THR A 110 -4.03 -4.19 25.31
N ARG A 111 -2.77 -4.60 25.44
CA ARG A 111 -2.24 -5.47 26.52
C ARG A 111 -2.98 -6.80 26.70
N SER A 112 -3.78 -7.22 25.71
CA SER A 112 -4.59 -8.43 25.81
C SER A 112 -3.81 -9.70 25.47
N VAL A 113 -4.31 -10.84 25.94
CA VAL A 113 -3.78 -12.16 25.57
C VAL A 113 -3.93 -12.42 24.08
N HIS A 114 -5.06 -12.04 23.48
CA HIS A 114 -5.30 -12.19 22.04
C HIS A 114 -4.25 -11.44 21.21
N SER A 115 -4.00 -10.17 21.52
CA SER A 115 -2.97 -9.38 20.82
C SER A 115 -1.57 -9.97 20.97
N LYS A 116 -1.22 -10.56 22.13
CA LYS A 116 0.06 -11.26 22.34
C LYS A 116 0.18 -12.52 21.48
N ILE A 117 -0.87 -13.34 21.42
CA ILE A 117 -0.92 -14.54 20.56
C ILE A 117 -0.75 -14.12 19.10
N LEU A 118 -1.49 -13.09 18.68
CA LEU A 118 -1.44 -12.58 17.31
C LEU A 118 -0.06 -12.03 16.95
N LEU A 119 0.63 -11.35 17.88
CA LEU A 119 2.01 -10.92 17.71
C LEU A 119 2.96 -12.11 17.48
N GLY A 120 2.81 -13.19 18.27
CA GLY A 120 3.60 -14.42 18.09
C GLY A 120 3.40 -15.05 16.72
N ILE A 121 2.15 -15.16 16.27
CA ILE A 121 1.80 -15.66 14.93
C ILE A 121 2.40 -14.76 13.84
N TRP A 122 2.29 -13.45 14.00
CA TRP A 122 2.82 -12.48 13.04
C TRP A 122 4.33 -12.57 12.92
N TYR A 123 5.06 -12.57 14.04
CA TYR A 123 6.52 -12.68 14.01
C TYR A 123 6.98 -14.04 13.47
N GLY A 124 6.32 -15.14 13.86
CA GLY A 124 6.61 -16.46 13.32
C GLY A 124 6.44 -16.53 11.80
N THR A 125 5.33 -16.02 11.27
CA THR A 125 5.09 -15.97 9.82
C THR A 125 5.98 -14.98 9.09
N ALA A 126 6.30 -13.83 9.70
CA ALA A 126 7.26 -12.88 9.16
C ALA A 126 8.68 -13.47 9.06
N LEU A 127 9.09 -14.30 10.03
CA LEU A 127 10.36 -15.02 9.98
C LEU A 127 10.38 -16.05 8.85
N VAL A 128 9.30 -16.82 8.66
CA VAL A 128 9.18 -17.72 7.51
C VAL A 128 9.30 -16.94 6.20
N GLN A 129 8.61 -15.81 6.08
CA GLN A 129 8.68 -14.95 4.90
C GLN A 129 10.08 -14.38 4.67
N LEU A 130 10.79 -14.00 5.74
CA LEU A 130 12.18 -13.56 5.68
C LEU A 130 13.10 -14.69 5.21
N CYS A 131 12.94 -15.92 5.72
CA CYS A 131 13.72 -17.07 5.26
C CYS A 131 13.50 -17.33 3.77
N VAL A 132 12.25 -17.32 3.30
CA VAL A 132 11.92 -17.45 1.86
C VAL A 132 12.58 -16.31 1.07
N TYR A 133 12.53 -15.09 1.59
CA TYR A 133 13.14 -13.94 0.92
C TYR A 133 14.65 -14.08 0.75
N LEU A 134 15.34 -14.59 1.78
CA LEU A 134 16.79 -14.77 1.79
C LEU A 134 17.26 -15.94 0.93
N THR A 135 16.41 -16.94 0.68
CA THR A 135 16.76 -18.13 -0.13
C THR A 135 16.33 -18.02 -1.59
N GLN A 136 15.56 -16.99 -1.96
CA GLN A 136 15.18 -16.75 -3.35
C GLN A 136 16.35 -16.18 -4.15
N ASP A 137 16.81 -16.90 -5.18
CA ASP A 137 17.69 -16.39 -6.22
C ASP A 137 16.97 -15.35 -7.08
N ARG A 138 16.96 -14.11 -6.58
CA ARG A 138 16.41 -12.97 -7.30
C ARG A 138 17.44 -12.48 -8.30
N LYS A 139 17.25 -12.87 -9.56
CA LYS A 139 17.81 -12.13 -10.70
C LYS A 139 17.06 -10.81 -10.79
N ASN A 140 17.49 -9.82 -10.01
CA ASN A 140 17.07 -8.44 -10.20
C ASN A 140 17.51 -8.07 -11.62
N GLY A 141 16.56 -8.00 -12.55
CA GLY A 141 16.84 -7.48 -13.88
C GLY A 141 17.55 -6.13 -13.72
N SER A 142 18.55 -5.86 -14.56
CA SER A 142 19.27 -4.59 -14.54
C SER A 142 18.30 -3.45 -14.85
N VAL A 143 17.63 -2.94 -13.83
CA VAL A 143 16.82 -1.73 -13.93
C VAL A 143 17.80 -0.59 -14.15
N PRO A 144 17.57 0.28 -15.16
CA PRO A 144 18.43 1.44 -15.40
C PRO A 144 18.65 2.25 -14.13
N ILE A 145 19.83 2.83 -13.97
CA ILE A 145 20.14 3.75 -12.88
C ILE A 145 19.28 5.01 -13.06
N GLY A 146 18.40 5.31 -12.11
CA GLY A 146 17.57 6.53 -12.12
C GLY A 146 17.62 7.28 -10.79
N THR A 147 16.62 8.14 -10.55
CA THR A 147 16.53 8.96 -9.33
C THR A 147 16.59 8.10 -8.06
N PRO A 148 17.23 8.58 -6.97
CA PRO A 148 17.33 7.82 -5.72
C PRO A 148 15.96 7.33 -5.24
N LEU A 149 15.84 6.04 -4.91
CA LEU A 149 14.57 5.44 -4.46
C LEU A 149 13.91 6.15 -3.29
N ILE A 150 14.70 6.72 -2.38
CA ILE A 150 14.18 7.52 -1.25
C ILE A 150 13.44 8.75 -1.79
N ARG A 151 14.04 9.44 -2.76
CA ARG A 151 13.43 10.58 -3.45
C ARG A 151 12.16 10.14 -4.18
N ALA A 152 12.21 9.04 -4.94
CA ALA A 152 11.03 8.48 -5.61
C ALA A 152 9.91 8.10 -4.63
N GLY A 153 10.24 7.63 -3.42
CA GLY A 153 9.27 7.31 -2.38
C GLY A 153 8.52 8.54 -1.86
N PHE A 154 9.25 9.59 -1.46
CA PHE A 154 8.63 10.83 -0.98
C PHE A 154 7.87 11.55 -2.10
N GLU A 155 8.50 11.67 -3.25
CA GLU A 155 7.90 12.36 -4.38
C GLU A 155 6.66 11.60 -4.89
N LYS A 156 6.66 10.26 -4.97
CA LYS A 156 5.46 9.54 -5.45
C LYS A 156 4.35 9.55 -4.42
N VAL A 157 4.68 9.38 -3.14
CA VAL A 157 3.66 9.34 -2.08
C VAL A 157 3.02 10.72 -1.93
N PHE A 158 3.80 11.76 -1.67
CA PHE A 158 3.28 13.11 -1.42
C PHE A 158 3.01 13.88 -2.71
N GLY A 159 3.85 13.76 -3.74
CA GLY A 159 3.59 14.39 -5.04
C GLY A 159 2.32 13.87 -5.69
N SER A 160 2.02 12.56 -5.65
CA SER A 160 0.75 12.04 -6.20
C SER A 160 -0.48 12.48 -5.40
N LEU A 161 -0.30 12.78 -4.11
CA LEU A 161 -1.38 13.30 -3.24
C LEU A 161 -1.65 14.79 -3.50
N LEU A 162 -0.61 15.56 -3.83
CA LEU A 162 -0.68 17.03 -3.96
C LEU A 162 -0.89 17.51 -5.40
N LEU A 163 -0.29 16.83 -6.37
CA LEU A 163 -0.21 17.25 -7.78
C LEU A 163 -0.92 16.29 -8.74
N GLY A 164 -1.35 15.15 -8.22
CA GLY A 164 -1.92 14.06 -8.99
C GLY A 164 -0.86 13.13 -9.59
N ALA A 165 -1.21 11.86 -9.76
CA ALA A 165 -0.32 10.79 -10.22
C ALA A 165 0.16 11.03 -11.67
N GLY A 166 -0.73 11.46 -12.56
CA GLY A 166 -0.37 11.73 -13.96
C GLY A 166 0.62 12.89 -14.11
N SER A 167 0.52 13.92 -13.27
CA SER A 167 1.47 15.04 -13.24
C SER A 167 2.84 14.60 -12.78
N VAL A 168 2.89 13.69 -11.80
CA VAL A 168 4.12 13.13 -11.26
C VAL A 168 4.83 12.27 -12.30
N ASP A 169 4.12 11.33 -12.92
CA ASP A 169 4.72 10.39 -13.88
C ASP A 169 5.17 11.09 -15.18
N ASN A 170 4.40 12.08 -15.68
CA ASN A 170 4.74 12.78 -16.93
C ASN A 170 5.86 13.81 -16.75
N ARG A 171 5.89 14.57 -15.64
CA ARG A 171 6.84 15.68 -15.45
C ARG A 171 8.24 15.22 -15.03
N TRP A 172 8.38 14.04 -14.42
CA TRP A 172 9.71 13.57 -13.99
C TRP A 172 10.59 13.03 -15.09
N SER A 173 10.01 12.66 -16.23
CA SER A 173 10.79 12.35 -17.44
C SER A 173 11.67 13.53 -17.90
N GLN A 174 11.31 14.76 -17.52
CA GLN A 174 12.00 16.00 -17.89
C GLN A 174 12.77 16.65 -16.72
N GLY A 175 12.84 15.98 -15.57
CA GLY A 175 13.42 16.52 -14.34
C GLY A 175 12.41 17.29 -13.48
N VAL A 176 12.63 17.28 -12.16
CA VAL A 176 11.71 17.88 -11.17
C VAL A 176 12.22 19.25 -10.74
N PRO A 177 11.46 20.34 -10.92
CA PRO A 177 11.83 21.65 -10.40
C PRO A 177 12.07 21.60 -8.88
N ALA A 178 13.15 22.22 -8.42
CA ALA A 178 13.53 22.24 -6.98
C ALA A 178 12.41 22.77 -6.08
N LEU A 179 11.64 23.76 -6.55
CA LEU A 179 10.50 24.31 -5.82
C LEU A 179 9.42 23.24 -5.52
N ILE A 180 9.16 22.33 -6.46
CA ILE A 180 8.19 21.24 -6.27
C ILE A 180 8.69 20.28 -5.18
N LEU A 181 10.00 19.98 -5.17
CA LEU A 181 10.60 19.13 -4.13
C LEU A 181 10.47 19.76 -2.75
N ILE A 182 10.73 21.07 -2.66
CA ILE A 182 10.57 21.82 -1.41
C ILE A 182 9.12 21.73 -0.92
N ILE A 183 8.14 21.95 -1.81
CA ILE A 183 6.72 21.84 -1.45
C ILE A 183 6.36 20.42 -0.97
N VAL A 184 6.84 19.39 -1.66
CA VAL A 184 6.62 17.98 -1.28
C VAL A 184 7.20 17.68 0.10
N VAL A 185 8.45 18.09 0.36
CA VAL A 185 9.12 17.88 1.65
C VAL A 185 8.42 18.65 2.76
N LEU A 186 8.09 19.93 2.55
CA LEU A 186 7.37 20.75 3.53
C LEU A 186 5.99 20.14 3.85
N SER A 187 5.29 19.62 2.85
CA SER A 187 4.00 18.95 3.05
C SER A 187 4.15 17.64 3.84
N ALA A 188 5.19 16.86 3.57
CA ALA A 188 5.51 15.65 4.33
C ALA A 188 5.88 15.96 5.79
N SER A 189 6.68 16.99 6.02
CA SER A 189 7.03 17.47 7.36
C SER A 189 5.81 17.99 8.10
N ALA A 190 4.97 18.80 7.45
CA ALA A 190 3.72 19.30 8.03
C ALA A 190 2.78 18.14 8.40
N TRP A 191 2.62 17.17 7.51
CA TRP A 191 1.87 15.95 7.78
C TRP A 191 2.40 15.20 9.00
N ALA A 192 3.72 14.99 9.08
CA ALA A 192 4.34 14.29 10.20
C ALA A 192 4.10 15.01 11.53
N VAL A 193 4.20 16.34 11.55
CA VAL A 193 3.91 17.18 12.73
C VAL A 193 2.44 17.09 13.12
N ILE A 194 1.51 17.14 12.15
CA ILE A 194 0.06 16.99 12.39
C ILE A 194 -0.23 15.63 13.03
N VAL A 195 0.36 14.55 12.51
CA VAL A 195 0.17 13.19 13.03
C VAL A 195 0.77 13.07 14.44
N PHE A 196 2.01 13.49 14.62
CA PHE A 196 2.72 13.38 15.89
C PHE A 196 2.02 14.16 17.02
N THR A 197 1.54 15.36 16.74
CA THR A 197 0.86 16.23 17.73
C THR A 197 -0.63 15.93 17.89
N GLY A 198 -1.25 15.31 16.89
CA GLY A 198 -2.69 15.09 16.83
C GLY A 198 -3.16 13.69 17.22
N LEU A 199 -2.24 12.74 17.43
CA LEU A 199 -2.55 11.37 17.82
C LEU A 199 -1.79 10.96 19.09
N ARG A 200 -2.28 9.91 19.75
CA ARG A 200 -1.52 9.26 20.82
C ARG A 200 -0.26 8.63 20.25
N TRP A 201 0.82 8.62 21.02
CA TRP A 201 2.14 8.18 20.57
C TRP A 201 2.14 6.77 19.97
N GLU A 202 1.33 5.84 20.49
CA GLU A 202 1.27 4.46 19.98
C GLU A 202 0.78 4.42 18.53
N PHE A 203 -0.21 5.27 18.20
CA PHE A 203 -0.74 5.41 16.85
C PHE A 203 0.17 6.24 15.95
N SER A 204 0.71 7.35 16.48
CA SER A 204 1.66 8.19 15.74
C SER A 204 2.88 7.39 15.31
N ALA A 205 3.47 6.62 16.23
CA ALA A 205 4.62 5.77 15.95
C ALA A 205 4.30 4.71 14.90
N ALA A 206 3.16 4.01 15.05
CA ALA A 206 2.69 3.02 14.08
C ALA A 206 2.53 3.61 12.66
N ILE A 207 1.88 4.77 12.54
CA ILE A 207 1.59 5.43 11.26
C ILE A 207 2.87 5.98 10.62
N LEU A 208 3.69 6.72 11.38
CA LEU A 208 4.94 7.30 10.89
C LEU A 208 5.93 6.19 10.50
N TYR A 209 6.05 5.15 11.31
CA TYR A 209 6.87 3.99 11.00
C TYR A 209 6.39 3.31 9.71
N THR A 210 5.08 3.09 9.56
CA THR A 210 4.54 2.48 8.33
C THR A 210 4.87 3.30 7.08
N ALA A 211 4.71 4.62 7.13
CA ALA A 211 5.02 5.49 6.01
C ALA A 211 6.51 5.41 5.63
N ALA A 212 7.42 5.43 6.61
CA ALA A 212 8.85 5.32 6.37
C ALA A 212 9.28 3.92 5.91
N ALA A 213 8.83 2.88 6.62
CA ALA A 213 9.23 1.50 6.39
C ALA A 213 8.71 0.96 5.06
N SER A 214 7.56 1.44 4.57
CA SER A 214 7.06 1.06 3.23
C SER A 214 7.95 1.56 2.09
N VAL A 215 8.56 2.74 2.25
CA VAL A 215 9.55 3.25 1.28
C VAL A 215 10.81 2.38 1.31
N ALA A 216 11.27 1.99 2.50
CA ALA A 216 12.39 1.06 2.67
C ALA A 216 12.08 -0.35 2.11
N ALA A 217 10.84 -0.82 2.23
CA ALA A 217 10.38 -2.08 1.65
C ALA A 217 10.50 -2.09 0.12
N GLY A 218 10.13 -0.98 -0.53
CA GLY A 218 10.34 -0.80 -1.97
C GLY A 218 11.82 -0.88 -2.35
N PHE A 219 12.70 -0.26 -1.55
CA PHE A 219 14.15 -0.34 -1.74
C PHE A 219 14.69 -1.76 -1.64
N LEU A 220 14.27 -2.52 -0.62
CA LEU A 220 14.68 -3.92 -0.46
C LEU A 220 14.16 -4.79 -1.61
N ALA A 221 12.94 -4.54 -2.08
CA ALA A 221 12.29 -5.35 -3.10
C ALA A 221 12.86 -5.13 -4.51
N LEU A 222 13.32 -3.91 -4.83
CA LEU A 222 13.73 -3.52 -6.17
C LEU A 222 15.25 -3.30 -6.31
N GLY A 223 15.96 -3.23 -5.18
CA GLY A 223 17.38 -2.92 -5.11
C GLY A 223 17.66 -1.41 -5.27
N PRO A 224 18.84 -0.92 -4.83
CA PRO A 224 19.19 0.50 -4.81
C PRO A 224 19.19 1.20 -6.18
N SER A 225 19.31 0.44 -7.26
CA SER A 225 19.47 0.94 -8.62
C SER A 225 18.14 1.11 -9.37
N ALA A 226 16.99 0.86 -8.76
CA ALA A 226 15.72 0.94 -9.48
C ALA A 226 15.40 2.40 -9.89
N ALA A 227 15.31 2.66 -11.19
CA ALA A 227 15.02 3.99 -11.74
C ALA A 227 13.69 4.61 -11.31
N ALA A 228 12.69 3.78 -10.97
CA ALA A 228 11.37 4.26 -10.56
C ALA A 228 10.73 3.29 -9.57
N LEU A 229 10.07 3.85 -8.55
CA LEU A 229 9.23 3.09 -7.65
C LEU A 229 7.90 2.78 -8.35
N PRO A 230 7.53 1.51 -8.56
CA PRO A 230 6.25 1.20 -9.19
C PRO A 230 5.07 1.53 -8.28
N ASP A 231 3.92 1.88 -8.88
CA ASP A 231 2.79 2.48 -8.15
C ASP A 231 2.26 1.60 -7.02
N ARG A 232 2.34 0.28 -7.16
CA ARG A 232 1.91 -0.68 -6.13
C ARG A 232 2.60 -0.47 -4.78
N TYR A 233 3.86 -0.02 -4.76
CA TYR A 233 4.60 0.23 -3.52
C TYR A 233 4.17 1.53 -2.81
N THR A 234 3.36 2.36 -3.46
CA THR A 234 2.85 3.62 -2.88
C THR A 234 1.54 3.44 -2.11
N VAL A 235 0.84 2.33 -2.30
CA VAL A 235 -0.47 2.03 -1.67
C VAL A 235 -0.39 2.09 -0.14
N LEU A 236 0.54 1.34 0.46
CA LEU A 236 0.68 1.27 1.91
C LEU A 236 1.10 2.60 2.57
N PRO A 237 2.12 3.33 2.07
CA PRO A 237 2.48 4.62 2.66
C PRO A 237 1.40 5.69 2.43
N ILE A 238 0.68 5.68 1.29
CA ILE A 238 -0.47 6.58 1.09
C ILE A 238 -1.58 6.24 2.09
N ALA A 239 -1.88 4.95 2.32
CA ALA A 239 -2.86 4.55 3.31
C ALA A 239 -2.49 5.07 4.71
N ALA A 240 -1.23 4.96 5.11
CA ALA A 240 -0.74 5.53 6.36
C ALA A 240 -0.91 7.06 6.44
N VAL A 241 -0.60 7.78 5.35
CA VAL A 241 -0.79 9.23 5.27
C VAL A 241 -2.26 9.62 5.45
N LEU A 242 -3.17 8.94 4.75
CA LEU A 242 -4.61 9.18 4.82
C LEU A 242 -5.18 8.85 6.21
N ILE A 243 -4.80 7.71 6.79
CA ILE A 243 -5.19 7.34 8.16
C ILE A 243 -4.73 8.42 9.13
N GLY A 244 -3.47 8.87 9.03
CA GLY A 244 -2.91 9.93 9.85
C GLY A 244 -3.68 11.24 9.75
N LEU A 245 -3.99 11.71 8.54
CA LEU A 245 -4.72 12.98 8.34
C LEU A 245 -6.16 12.94 8.85
N VAL A 246 -6.88 11.83 8.60
CA VAL A 246 -8.27 11.71 9.03
C VAL A 246 -8.35 11.54 10.55
N ALA A 247 -7.46 10.73 11.14
CA ALA A 247 -7.48 10.43 12.56
C ALA A 247 -6.94 11.58 13.43
N ALA A 248 -5.94 12.33 12.95
CA ALA A 248 -5.26 13.35 13.75
C ALA A 248 -6.19 14.48 14.18
N ARG A 249 -6.08 14.86 15.46
CA ARG A 249 -6.78 15.98 16.10
C ARG A 249 -5.77 16.92 16.75
N PRO A 250 -4.96 17.65 15.94
CA PRO A 250 -3.94 18.53 16.49
C PRO A 250 -4.58 19.65 17.31
N LYS A 251 -3.99 19.96 18.48
CA LYS A 251 -4.46 21.04 19.36
C LYS A 251 -4.29 22.44 18.74
N PRO A 252 -3.15 22.78 18.08
CA PRO A 252 -2.98 24.11 17.51
C PRO A 252 -3.95 24.36 16.34
N LYS A 253 -4.66 25.50 16.37
CA LYS A 253 -5.64 25.89 15.34
C LYS A 253 -5.02 25.91 13.94
N ALA A 254 -3.79 26.42 13.82
CA ALA A 254 -3.05 26.46 12.55
C ALA A 254 -2.84 25.06 11.94
N LEU A 255 -2.45 24.07 12.76
CA LEU A 255 -2.28 22.69 12.32
C LEU A 255 -3.62 22.03 11.97
N SER A 256 -4.69 22.38 12.68
CA SER A 256 -6.04 21.89 12.37
C SER A 256 -6.53 22.42 11.01
N ILE A 257 -6.33 23.71 10.74
CA ILE A 257 -6.63 24.33 9.44
C ILE A 257 -5.80 23.67 8.34
N LEU A 258 -4.49 23.52 8.55
CA LEU A 258 -3.58 22.90 7.58
C LEU A 258 -3.97 21.44 7.29
N ARG A 259 -4.34 20.66 8.31
CA ARG A 259 -4.85 19.29 8.15
C ARG A 259 -6.09 19.25 7.26
N VAL A 260 -7.04 20.15 7.49
CA VAL A 260 -8.28 20.22 6.68
C VAL A 260 -7.95 20.66 5.25
N ALA A 261 -7.07 21.64 5.06
CA ALA A 261 -6.63 22.09 3.74
C ALA A 261 -5.96 20.95 2.95
N LEU A 262 -5.06 20.19 3.58
CA LEU A 262 -4.43 19.02 2.97
C LEU A 262 -5.45 17.94 2.62
N LEU A 263 -6.41 17.65 3.50
CA LEU A 263 -7.49 16.70 3.21
C LEU A 263 -8.34 17.12 2.02
N ILE A 264 -8.75 18.40 1.95
CA ILE A 264 -9.52 18.94 0.83
C ILE A 264 -8.72 18.82 -0.47
N LEU A 265 -7.44 19.24 -0.45
CA LEU A 265 -6.56 19.13 -1.61
C LEU A 265 -6.46 17.69 -2.10
N ILE A 266 -6.22 16.74 -1.19
CA ILE A 266 -6.15 15.32 -1.53
C ILE A 266 -7.46 14.83 -2.15
N VAL A 267 -8.62 15.17 -1.56
CA VAL A 267 -9.93 14.78 -2.11
C VAL A 267 -10.08 15.30 -3.54
N VAL A 268 -9.83 16.59 -3.77
CA VAL A 268 -9.95 17.22 -5.09
C VAL A 268 -9.04 16.52 -6.10
N MET A 269 -7.75 16.38 -5.77
CA MET A 269 -6.77 15.78 -6.68
C MET A 269 -7.07 14.31 -6.97
N ARG A 270 -7.62 13.56 -6.00
CA ARG A 270 -7.98 12.15 -6.19
C ARG A 270 -9.22 11.99 -7.07
N CYS A 271 -10.21 12.86 -6.92
CA CYS A 271 -11.39 12.85 -7.79
C CYS A 271 -11.04 13.18 -9.24
N THR A 272 -10.11 14.10 -9.48
CA THR A 272 -9.67 14.43 -10.84
C THR A 272 -8.83 13.33 -11.49
N ASP A 273 -8.09 12.56 -10.69
CA ASP A 273 -7.19 11.50 -11.16
C ASP A 273 -7.84 10.12 -11.31
N PHE A 274 -9.10 9.95 -10.90
CA PHE A 274 -9.75 8.64 -10.88
C PHE A 274 -10.08 8.08 -12.28
N VAL A 275 -9.82 8.83 -13.35
CA VAL A 275 -10.04 8.39 -14.73
C VAL A 275 -8.97 7.37 -15.13
N VAL A 276 -9.33 6.09 -15.13
CA VAL A 276 -8.49 5.02 -15.66
C VAL A 276 -8.87 4.78 -17.13
N PRO A 277 -7.97 5.03 -18.10
CA PRO A 277 -8.25 4.69 -19.49
C PRO A 277 -8.43 3.18 -19.62
N ALA A 278 -9.44 2.79 -20.40
CA ALA A 278 -9.67 1.40 -20.74
C ALA A 278 -8.42 0.83 -21.41
N ARG A 279 -7.89 -0.27 -20.86
CA ARG A 279 -6.78 -0.97 -21.52
C ARG A 279 -7.31 -1.76 -22.70
N PRO A 280 -6.55 -1.91 -23.79
CA PRO A 280 -6.97 -2.71 -24.92
C PRO A 280 -7.16 -4.17 -24.48
N ASP A 281 -8.21 -4.81 -24.98
CA ASP A 281 -8.42 -6.25 -24.80
C ASP A 281 -7.35 -7.00 -25.60
N THR A 282 -6.50 -7.77 -24.90
CA THR A 282 -5.45 -8.58 -25.52
C THR A 282 -5.97 -9.95 -26.00
N HIS A 283 -7.29 -10.15 -25.97
CA HIS A 283 -7.99 -11.36 -26.41
C HIS A 283 -7.34 -12.62 -25.82
N TRP A 284 -7.28 -12.69 -24.48
CA TRP A 284 -6.58 -13.73 -23.73
C TRP A 284 -6.86 -15.16 -24.23
N SER A 285 -8.12 -15.48 -24.55
CA SER A 285 -8.51 -16.80 -25.06
C SER A 285 -7.80 -17.18 -26.36
N ARG A 286 -7.53 -16.21 -27.24
CA ARG A 286 -6.79 -16.40 -28.49
C ARG A 286 -5.29 -16.42 -28.25
N SER A 287 -4.81 -15.48 -27.43
CA SER A 287 -3.38 -15.33 -27.13
C SER A 287 -2.81 -16.50 -26.31
N ALA A 288 -3.61 -17.07 -25.39
CA ALA A 288 -3.23 -18.21 -24.56
C ALA A 288 -3.44 -19.58 -25.23
N ALA A 289 -3.99 -19.63 -26.45
CA ALA A 289 -4.18 -20.88 -27.19
C ALA A 289 -2.84 -21.60 -27.47
N CYS A 290 -1.74 -20.84 -27.60
CA CYS A 290 -0.41 -21.43 -27.75
C CYS A 290 0.06 -22.20 -26.51
N LEU A 291 -0.53 -21.98 -25.33
CA LEU A 291 -0.25 -22.80 -24.16
C LEU A 291 -0.59 -24.26 -24.46
N ALA A 292 -1.71 -24.53 -25.14
CA ALA A 292 -2.17 -25.88 -25.43
C ALA A 292 -1.27 -26.66 -26.40
N LEU A 293 -0.32 -26.00 -27.09
CA LEU A 293 0.56 -26.63 -28.07
C LEU A 293 1.91 -26.98 -27.43
N PRO A 294 2.34 -28.26 -27.45
CA PRO A 294 3.49 -28.73 -26.66
C PRO A 294 4.88 -28.33 -27.21
N ALA A 295 4.98 -27.84 -28.45
CA ALA A 295 6.27 -27.77 -29.16
C ALA A 295 6.85 -26.36 -29.39
N ASN A 296 6.10 -25.29 -29.11
CA ASN A 296 6.51 -23.93 -29.47
C ASN A 296 6.66 -23.02 -28.24
N THR A 297 7.64 -22.12 -28.29
CA THR A 297 7.73 -20.99 -27.37
C THR A 297 6.45 -20.15 -27.49
N CYS A 298 5.67 -20.09 -26.42
CA CYS A 298 4.39 -19.38 -26.40
C CYS A 298 4.63 -17.95 -25.91
N VAL A 299 4.36 -16.98 -26.77
CA VAL A 299 4.51 -15.55 -26.48
C VAL A 299 3.11 -14.95 -26.39
N ILE A 300 2.72 -14.56 -25.17
CA ILE A 300 1.41 -13.97 -24.89
C ILE A 300 1.61 -12.46 -24.72
N PRO A 301 1.02 -11.61 -25.57
CA PRO A 301 1.05 -10.16 -25.35
C PRO A 301 0.31 -9.80 -24.06
N LEU A 302 0.97 -9.00 -23.24
CA LEU A 302 0.43 -8.40 -22.03
C LEU A 302 0.18 -6.92 -22.28
N ASN A 303 -0.64 -6.31 -21.43
CA ASN A 303 -0.67 -4.86 -21.34
C ASN A 303 0.60 -4.37 -20.59
N PRO A 304 1.02 -3.09 -20.72
CA PRO A 304 0.63 -2.19 -21.78
C PRO A 304 1.27 -2.73 -23.08
N GLN A 305 0.97 -2.14 -24.23
CA GLN A 305 1.59 -2.58 -25.48
C GLN A 305 3.12 -2.64 -25.36
N GLY A 306 3.72 -3.72 -25.86
CA GLY A 306 5.16 -3.98 -25.80
C GLY A 306 5.59 -4.97 -24.70
N TRP A 307 4.71 -5.35 -23.77
CA TRP A 307 4.99 -6.39 -22.78
C TRP A 307 4.55 -7.76 -23.29
N THR A 308 5.34 -8.80 -23.02
CA THR A 308 5.03 -10.17 -23.42
C THR A 308 5.40 -11.15 -22.32
N LEU A 309 4.55 -12.14 -22.08
CA LEU A 309 4.89 -13.34 -21.31
C LEU A 309 5.44 -14.38 -22.29
N THR A 310 6.68 -14.82 -22.09
CA THR A 310 7.31 -15.85 -22.92
C THR A 310 7.45 -17.12 -22.09
N LEU A 311 6.82 -18.20 -22.55
CA LEU A 311 6.94 -19.53 -21.98
C LEU A 311 7.80 -20.38 -22.93
N PRO A 312 9.02 -20.77 -22.53
CA PRO A 312 9.88 -21.61 -23.35
C PRO A 312 9.28 -22.99 -23.58
N ALA A 313 9.65 -23.61 -24.71
CA ALA A 313 9.28 -24.99 -25.01
C ALA A 313 9.70 -25.92 -23.85
N GLY A 314 8.80 -26.81 -23.43
CA GLY A 314 9.07 -27.81 -22.39
C GLY A 314 8.85 -27.37 -20.93
N MET A 315 8.43 -26.12 -20.66
CA MET A 315 7.93 -25.72 -19.33
C MET A 315 6.43 -26.00 -19.19
N ARG A 316 6.09 -27.29 -19.05
CA ARG A 316 4.80 -27.77 -18.53
C ARG A 316 5.03 -28.93 -17.59
#